data_AF-A0A328ABK8-F1
#
_entry.id   AF-A0A328ABK8-F1
#
_cell.length_a   1.000
_cell.length_b   1.000
_cell.length_c   1.000
_cell.angle_alpha   90.00
_cell.angle_beta   90.00
_cell.angle_gamma   90.00
#
_symmetry.space_group_name_H-M   'P 1'
#
loop_
_entity.id
_entity.type
_entity.pdbx_description
1 polymer ?
#
loop_
_entity_poly.entity_id
_entity_poly.type
_entity_poly.pdbx_seq_one_letter_code
_entity_poly.pdbx_strand_id
1 'polypeptide(L)' 'MLSDSKTSTVRALDRINLRLPVETFEAIDESRALRPGSVSRNTWITEAIEEKLARDRASGAHQEGQRRNA' A
#
# COMPACT_ATOMS: atom_id res chain seq x y z
N MET A 1 -44.57 6.28 -9.32
CA MET A 1 -43.29 6.83 -8.84
C MET A 1 -42.38 5.65 -8.58
N LEU A 2 -41.65 5.18 -9.59
CA LEU A 2 -40.76 4.02 -9.49
C LEU A 2 -39.38 4.51 -9.08
N SER A 3 -38.93 3.99 -7.95
CA SER A 3 -37.71 4.39 -7.26
C SER A 3 -36.47 4.20 -8.12
N ASP A 4 -35.74 5.29 -8.33
CA ASP A 4 -34.38 5.30 -8.88
C ASP A 4 -33.46 4.55 -7.90
N SER A 5 -33.28 3.25 -8.13
CA SER A 5 -32.20 2.50 -7.50
C SER A 5 -30.89 3.00 -8.11
N LYS A 6 -30.30 4.03 -7.48
CA LYS A 6 -28.90 4.37 -7.70
C LYS A 6 -28.05 3.18 -7.27
N THR A 7 -27.72 2.33 -8.23
CA THR A 7 -26.62 1.38 -8.14
C THR A 7 -25.38 2.17 -7.80
N SER A 8 -25.03 2.21 -6.51
CA SER A 8 -23.74 2.70 -6.04
C SER A 8 -22.70 1.77 -6.65
N THR A 9 -22.06 2.20 -7.73
CA THR A 9 -20.92 1.51 -8.29
C THR A 9 -19.82 1.56 -7.24
N VAL A 10 -19.71 0.46 -6.49
CA VAL A 10 -18.67 0.19 -5.51
C VAL A 10 -17.32 0.51 -6.16
N ARG A 11 -16.65 1.55 -5.68
CA ARG A 11 -15.30 1.87 -6.12
C ARG A 11 -14.39 0.77 -5.59
N ALA A 12 -13.88 -0.09 -6.49
CA ALA A 12 -12.95 -1.16 -6.12
C ALA A 12 -11.61 -0.66 -5.58
N LEU A 13 -11.31 0.64 -5.75
CA LEU A 13 -10.08 1.29 -5.30
C LEU A 13 -10.43 2.64 -4.67
N ASP A 14 -9.84 2.90 -3.51
CA ASP A 14 -9.93 4.18 -2.83
C ASP A 14 -8.77 5.10 -3.23
N ARG A 15 -9.05 6.41 -3.30
CA ARG A 15 -8.04 7.43 -3.58
C ARG A 15 -7.65 8.13 -2.29
N ILE A 16 -6.35 8.20 -2.04
CA ILE A 16 -5.77 8.95 -0.93
C ILE A 16 -4.91 10.12 -1.44
N ASN A 17 -4.83 11.20 -0.65
CA ASN A 17 -3.84 12.25 -0.86
C ASN A 17 -2.69 12.02 0.12
N LEU A 18 -1.47 11.88 -0.38
CA LEU A 18 -0.29 11.61 0.42
C LEU A 18 0.60 12.87 0.45
N ARG A 19 0.95 13.33 1.65
CA ARG A 19 1.90 14.42 1.86
C ARG A 19 3.16 13.85 2.47
N LEU A 20 4.27 13.96 1.76
CA LEU A 20 5.59 13.53 2.21
C LEU A 20 6.61 14.63 1.92
N PRO A 21 7.74 14.65 2.65
CA PRO A 21 8.87 15.49 2.30
C PRO A 21 9.37 15.22 0.87
N VAL A 22 9.98 16.22 0.24
CA VAL A 22 10.50 16.12 -1.13
C VAL A 22 11.57 15.04 -1.23
N GLU A 23 12.47 14.97 -0.24
CA GLU A 23 13.54 13.99 -0.18
C GLU A 23 13.00 12.54 -0.17
N THR A 24 11.78 12.33 0.33
CA THR A 24 11.16 11.00 0.30
C THR A 24 10.66 10.65 -1.11
N PHE A 25 10.11 11.62 -1.84
CA PHE A 25 9.71 11.39 -3.24
C PHE A 25 10.93 11.15 -4.14
N GLU A 26 12.04 11.84 -3.89
CA GLU A 26 13.31 11.63 -4.59
C GLU A 26 13.85 10.21 -4.34
N ALA A 27 13.89 9.76 -3.09
CA ALA A 27 14.31 8.40 -2.75
C ALA A 27 13.42 7.32 -3.42
N ILE A 28 12.10 7.56 -3.52
CA ILE A 28 11.18 6.69 -4.26
C ILE A 28 11.53 6.65 -5.76
N ASP A 29 11.82 7.81 -6.35
CA ASP A 29 12.16 7.93 -7.76
C ASP A 29 13.51 7.28 -8.10
N GLU A 30 14.48 7.35 -7.21
CA GLU A 30 15.75 6.62 -7.35
C GLU A 30 15.54 5.11 -7.24
N SER A 31 14.80 4.65 -6.23
CA SER A 31 14.53 3.23 -6.03
C SER A 31 13.76 2.61 -7.20
N ARG A 32 12.77 3.32 -7.76
CA ARG A 32 12.04 2.82 -8.94
C ARG A 32 12.95 2.73 -10.16
N ALA A 33 13.91 3.64 -10.34
CA ALA A 33 14.78 3.68 -11.51
C ALA A 33 15.76 2.50 -11.56
N LEU A 34 16.06 1.90 -10.41
CA LEU A 34 16.88 0.70 -10.29
C LEU A 34 16.14 -0.58 -10.74
N ARG A 35 14.80 -0.55 -10.85
CA ARG A 35 14.03 -1.71 -11.29
C ARG A 35 13.96 -1.78 -12.82
N PRO A 36 14.12 -2.97 -13.42
CA PRO A 36 13.89 -3.17 -14.84
C PRO A 36 12.39 -3.00 -15.15
N GLY A 37 12.06 -2.06 -16.04
CA GLY A 37 10.70 -1.70 -16.40
C GLY A 37 10.27 -0.37 -15.74
N SER A 38 9.66 0.50 -16.53
CA SER A 38 9.24 1.83 -16.07
C SER A 38 7.99 1.74 -15.19
N VAL A 39 8.16 1.44 -13.91
CA VAL A 39 7.06 1.39 -12.93
C VAL A 39 6.68 2.82 -12.50
N SER A 40 5.38 3.13 -12.45
CA SER A 40 4.90 4.44 -11.98
C SER A 40 5.13 4.60 -10.48
N ARG A 41 5.17 5.85 -9.96
CA ARG A 41 5.27 6.09 -8.50
C ARG A 41 4.16 5.40 -7.73
N ASN A 42 2.92 5.49 -8.21
CA ASN A 42 1.78 4.90 -7.52
C ASN A 42 1.90 3.38 -7.45
N THR A 43 2.31 2.74 -8.55
CA THR A 43 2.54 1.30 -8.58
C THR A 43 3.63 0.89 -7.60
N TRP A 44 4.77 1.60 -7.61
CA TRP A 44 5.86 1.34 -6.67
C TRP A 44 5.41 1.50 -5.21
N ILE A 45 4.66 2.56 -4.89
CA ILE A 45 4.13 2.81 -3.54
C ILE A 45 3.17 1.70 -3.12
N THR A 46 2.26 1.27 -3.99
CA THR A 46 1.33 0.17 -3.70
C THR A 46 2.09 -1.12 -3.41
N GLU A 47 3.06 -1.49 -4.26
CA GLU A 47 3.86 -2.70 -4.07
C GLU A 47 4.68 -2.64 -2.78
N ALA A 48 5.29 -1.51 -2.46
CA ALA A 48 6.06 -1.33 -1.23
C ALA A 48 5.19 -1.46 0.02
N ILE A 49 3.96 -0.93 -0.01
CA ILE A 49 2.99 -1.08 1.08
C ILE A 49 2.57 -2.54 1.22
N GLU A 50 2.23 -3.22 0.13
CA GLU A 50 1.86 -4.62 0.13
C GLU A 50 2.98 -5.52 0.67
N GLU A 51 4.22 -5.30 0.23
CA GLU A 51 5.40 -6.03 0.72
C GLU A 51 5.59 -5.81 2.23
N LYS A 52 5.49 -4.57 2.70
CA LYS A 52 5.64 -4.23 4.12
C LYS A 52 4.57 -4.91 4.96
N LEU A 53 3.30 -4.85 4.53
CA LEU A 53 2.19 -5.50 5.23
C LEU A 53 2.32 -7.02 5.23
N ALA A 54 2.76 -7.63 4.12
CA ALA A 54 3.02 -9.06 4.05
C ALA A 54 4.15 -9.48 5.00
N ARG A 55 5.25 -8.71 5.03
CA ARG A 55 6.38 -8.92 5.95
C ARG A 55 5.96 -8.79 7.41
N ASP A 56 5.13 -7.81 7.74
CA ASP A 56 4.64 -7.59 9.10
C ASP A 56 3.68 -8.71 9.54
N ARG A 57 2.83 -9.24 8.64
CA ARG A 57 2.00 -10.42 8.91
C ARG A 57 2.85 -11.67 9.17
N ALA A 58 3.86 -11.91 8.34
CA ALA A 58 4.79 -13.02 8.51
C ALA A 58 5.59 -12.91 9.82
N SER A 59 6.00 -11.69 10.19
CA SER A 59 6.76 -11.42 11.43
C SER A 59 5.87 -11.42 12.68
N GLY A 60 4.62 -10.97 12.57
CA GLY A 60 3.63 -10.98 13.64
C GLY A 60 3.19 -12.39 14.05
N ALA A 61 3.15 -13.33 13.10
CA ALA A 61 2.97 -14.75 13.38
C ALA A 61 4.11 -15.33 14.24
N HIS A 62 5.29 -14.71 14.26
CA HIS A 62 6.38 -15.06 15.19
C HIS A 62 6.32 -14.32 16.53
N GLN A 63 5.56 -13.22 16.67
CA GLN A 63 5.45 -12.49 17.92
C GLN A 63 4.33 -12.99 18.86
N GLU A 64 3.32 -13.69 18.35
CA GLU A 64 2.28 -14.29 19.20
C GLU A 64 2.79 -15.50 20.01
N GLY A 65 3.89 -16.14 19.60
CA GLY A 65 4.56 -17.19 20.36
C GLY A 65 5.45 -16.67 21.51
N GLN A 66 5.93 -15.43 21.44
CA GLN A 66 6.86 -14.86 22.42
C GLN A 66 6.15 -14.20 23.61
N ARG A 67 4.89 -13.77 23.45
CA ARG A 67 4.12 -13.06 24.49
C ARG A 67 3.40 -13.97 25.50
N ARG A 68 3.47 -15.30 25.37
CA ARG A 68 2.78 -16.24 26.27
C ARG A 68 3.61 -16.70 27.48
N ASN A 69 4.86 -16.26 27.62
CA ASN A 69 5.76 -16.64 28.72
C ASN A 69 6.41 -15.41 29.38
N ALA A 70 5.60 -14.49 29.91
CA ALA A 70 6.05 -13.44 30.83
C ALA A 70 5.14 -13.40 32.06
#